data_AF-A0A2S3WCH5-F1
#
_entry.id   AF-A0A2S3WCH5-F1
#
_cell.length_a   1.000
_cell.length_b   1.000
_cell.length_c   1.000
_cell.angle_alpha   90.00
_cell.angle_beta   90.00
_cell.angle_gamma   90.00
#
_symmetry.space_group_name_H-M   'P 1'
#
loop_
_entity.id
_entity.type
_entity.pdbx_description
1 polymer ?
#
loop_
_entity_poly.entity_id
_entity_poly.type
_entity_poly.pdbx_seq_one_letter_code
_entity_poly.pdbx_strand_id
1 'polypeptide(L)'
;MSRPLIIRPRAETIAGQPILRPPPSAQCRSVGPFVFFDHMLATDYAAGSGMDIHQHPHIGLATLTYLFEGELPAARRWMGRGG
;
A
#
# COMPACT_ATOMS: atom_id res chain seq x y z
N MET A 1 7.97 30.46 -11.01
CA MET A 1 7.51 29.11 -10.59
C MET A 1 7.87 28.93 -9.11
N SER A 2 6.94 28.46 -8.28
CA SER A 2 7.22 28.18 -6.86
C SER A 2 8.17 26.97 -6.74
N ARG A 3 9.02 26.97 -5.71
CA ARG A 3 9.90 25.85 -5.42
C ARG A 3 9.07 24.62 -5.03
N PRO A 4 9.32 23.42 -5.60
CA PRO A 4 8.59 22.22 -5.22
C PRO A 4 8.83 21.85 -3.75
N LEU A 5 7.79 21.36 -3.09
CA LEU A 5 7.90 20.76 -1.76
C LEU A 5 8.53 19.37 -1.89
N ILE A 6 9.60 19.12 -1.13
CA ILE A 6 10.24 17.81 -1.05
C ILE A 6 9.75 17.11 0.23
N ILE A 7 9.03 16.00 0.05
CA ILE A 7 8.57 15.13 1.14
C ILE A 7 9.60 14.02 1.33
N ARG A 8 10.12 13.86 2.54
CA ARG A 8 10.88 12.66 2.92
C ARG A 8 9.89 11.61 3.41
N PRO A 9 9.76 10.45 2.74
CA PRO A 9 8.84 9.41 3.18
C PRO A 9 9.31 8.80 4.49
N ARG A 10 8.36 8.36 5.32
CA ARG A 10 8.66 7.56 6.50
C ARG A 10 8.75 6.09 6.12
N ALA A 11 9.66 5.36 6.76
CA ALA A 11 9.66 3.90 6.70
C ALA A 11 8.60 3.33 7.64
N GLU A 12 7.89 2.31 7.19
CA GLU A 12 6.85 1.61 7.96
C GLU A 12 6.77 0.15 7.48
N THR A 13 6.07 -0.71 8.23
CA THR A 13 5.82 -2.10 7.84
C THR A 13 4.33 -2.38 7.83
N ILE A 14 3.81 -2.98 6.75
CA ILE A 14 2.42 -3.44 6.63
C ILE A 14 2.44 -4.93 6.38
N ALA A 15 1.82 -5.72 7.26
CA ALA A 15 1.77 -7.18 7.10
C ALA A 15 3.16 -7.82 6.81
N GLY A 16 4.21 -7.32 7.47
CA GLY A 16 5.59 -7.77 7.27
C GLY A 16 6.30 -7.18 6.04
N GLN A 17 5.61 -6.50 5.13
CA GLN A 17 6.19 -5.82 3.96
C GLN A 17 6.71 -4.43 4.35
N PRO A 18 8.02 -4.14 4.19
CA PRO A 18 8.55 -2.80 4.38
C PRO A 18 8.07 -1.85 3.27
N ILE A 19 7.68 -0.64 3.67
CA ILE A 19 7.18 0.40 2.77
C ILE A 19 7.81 1.75 3.06
N LEU A 20 7.73 2.65 2.07
CA LEU A 20 7.95 4.08 2.22
C LEU A 20 6.64 4.83 1.99
N ARG A 21 6.22 5.61 3.00
CA ARG A 21 4.98 6.38 2.97
C ARG A 21 5.25 7.89 2.98
N PRO A 22 5.05 8.60 1.86
CA PRO A 22 5.14 10.05 1.82
C PRO A 22 3.83 10.69 2.32
N PRO A 23 2.76 10.94 1.53
CA PRO A 23 1.47 11.32 2.12
C PRO A 23 0.72 10.10 2.70
N PRO A 24 -0.01 10.26 3.83
CA PRO A 24 -0.14 11.50 4.60
C PRO A 24 1.10 11.77 5.48
N SER A 25 1.54 13.03 5.47
CA SER A 25 2.60 13.56 6.34
C SER A 25 2.18 14.90 6.95
N ALA A 26 2.94 15.41 7.92
CA ALA A 26 2.68 16.71 8.52
C ALA A 26 2.77 17.87 7.50
N GLN A 27 3.62 17.74 6.48
CA GLN A 27 3.89 18.78 5.48
C GLN A 27 2.95 18.69 4.27
N CYS A 28 2.39 17.51 3.99
CA CYS A 28 1.49 17.27 2.86
C CYS A 28 0.51 16.14 3.20
N ARG A 29 -0.78 16.49 3.26
CA ARG A 29 -1.88 15.55 3.54
C ARG A 29 -2.40 14.88 2.27
N SER A 30 -2.33 15.55 1.13
CA SER A 30 -2.76 15.04 -0.17
C SER A 30 -2.08 15.76 -1.33
N VAL A 31 -2.07 15.11 -2.49
CA VAL A 31 -1.73 15.71 -3.78
C VAL A 31 -2.93 15.53 -4.70
N GLY A 32 -3.78 16.56 -4.83
CA GLY A 32 -5.06 16.42 -5.52
C GLY A 32 -5.91 15.29 -4.91
N PRO A 33 -6.38 14.30 -5.70
CA PRO A 33 -7.17 13.17 -5.19
C PRO A 33 -6.34 12.11 -4.45
N PHE A 34 -5.00 12.18 -4.51
CA PHE A 34 -4.12 11.19 -3.87
C PHE A 34 -3.92 11.53 -2.40
N VAL A 35 -4.66 10.82 -1.53
CA VAL A 35 -4.69 11.03 -0.07
C VAL A 35 -3.84 10.02 0.72
N PHE A 36 -3.43 8.93 0.07
CA PHE A 36 -2.51 7.91 0.58
C PHE A 36 -1.58 7.47 -0.54
N PHE A 37 -0.32 7.19 -0.20
CA PHE A 37 0.64 6.60 -1.12
C PHE A 37 1.64 5.72 -0.36
N ASP A 38 1.76 4.47 -0.77
CA ASP A 38 2.75 3.53 -0.25
C ASP A 38 3.62 3.05 -1.41
N HIS A 39 4.94 3.22 -1.25
CA HIS A 39 5.92 2.53 -2.09
C HIS A 39 6.37 1.27 -1.37
N MET A 40 5.94 0.12 -1.87
CA MET A 40 6.39 -1.19 -1.38
C MET A 40 7.84 -1.39 -1.82
N LEU A 41 8.73 -1.59 -0.86
CA LEU A 41 10.13 -1.89 -1.16
C LEU A 41 10.26 -3.32 -1.69
N ALA A 42 11.28 -3.57 -2.52
CA ALA A 42 11.55 -4.91 -2.99
C ALA A 42 11.82 -5.85 -1.81
N THR A 43 11.10 -6.98 -1.77
CA THR A 43 11.19 -7.99 -0.72
C THR A 43 11.06 -9.36 -1.36
N ASP A 44 12.00 -10.24 -1.06
CA ASP A 44 11.94 -11.63 -1.48
C ASP A 44 11.05 -12.43 -0.52
N TYR A 45 10.13 -13.21 -1.10
CA TYR A 45 9.27 -14.13 -0.36
C TYR A 45 9.67 -15.57 -0.68
N ALA A 46 9.71 -16.42 0.34
CA ALA A 46 9.84 -17.85 0.14
C ALA A 46 8.58 -18.40 -0.58
N ALA A 47 8.73 -19.52 -1.29
CA ALA A 47 7.58 -20.15 -1.94
C ALA A 47 6.45 -20.44 -0.93
N GLY A 48 5.24 -19.97 -1.24
CA GLY A 48 4.07 -20.10 -0.37
C GLY A 48 3.97 -19.07 0.75
N SER A 49 4.93 -18.14 0.89
CA SER A 49 4.82 -16.96 1.74
C SER A 49 4.58 -15.70 0.90
N GLY A 50 4.15 -14.64 1.56
CA GLY A 50 3.77 -13.40 0.90
C GLY A 50 3.22 -12.39 1.90
N MET A 51 2.88 -11.21 1.40
CA MET A 51 2.14 -10.22 2.17
C MET A 51 0.67 -10.67 2.31
N ASP A 52 0.17 -10.77 3.54
CA ASP A 52 -1.23 -11.06 3.84
C ASP A 52 -1.88 -9.89 4.60
N ILE A 53 -2.70 -9.12 3.88
CA ILE A 53 -3.42 -7.98 4.45
C ILE A 53 -4.84 -8.44 4.79
N HIS A 54 -5.15 -8.44 6.09
CA HIS A 54 -6.49 -8.79 6.57
C HIS A 54 -7.56 -7.88 5.95
N GLN A 55 -8.73 -8.46 5.72
CA GLN A 55 -9.87 -7.70 5.20
C GLN A 55 -10.23 -6.55 6.12
N HIS A 56 -10.37 -5.36 5.55
CA HIS A 56 -10.83 -4.17 6.24
C HIS A 56 -11.62 -3.28 5.28
N PRO A 57 -12.63 -2.55 5.77
CA PRO A 57 -13.47 -1.73 4.90
C PRO A 57 -12.79 -0.42 4.50
N HIS A 58 -13.06 0.03 3.29
CA HIS A 58 -12.79 1.40 2.84
C HIS A 58 -14.10 2.07 2.40
N ILE A 59 -14.25 3.36 2.72
CA ILE A 59 -15.38 4.19 2.31
C ILE A 59 -14.86 5.52 1.76
N GLY A 60 -15.49 6.02 0.69
CA GLY A 60 -15.16 7.33 0.11
C GLY A 60 -13.79 7.41 -0.58
N LEU A 61 -13.16 6.28 -0.86
CA LEU A 61 -11.88 6.19 -1.58
C LEU A 61 -11.82 4.93 -2.45
N ALA A 62 -10.87 4.92 -3.38
CA ALA A 62 -10.48 3.75 -4.16
C ALA A 62 -8.97 3.50 -3.99
N THR A 63 -8.59 2.22 -3.92
CA THR A 63 -7.18 1.82 -3.86
C THR A 63 -6.70 1.47 -5.25
N LEU A 64 -5.59 2.08 -5.66
CA LEU A 64 -4.87 1.74 -6.88
C LEU A 64 -3.55 1.07 -6.48
N THR A 65 -3.34 -0.15 -6.96
CA THR A 65 -2.05 -0.84 -6.82
C THR A 65 -1.40 -0.95 -8.19
N TYR A 66 -0.14 -0.52 -8.29
CA TYR A 66 0.67 -0.68 -9.48
C TYR A 66 1.83 -1.62 -9.17
N LEU A 67 1.85 -2.78 -9.83
CA LEU A 67 2.82 -3.85 -9.58
C LEU A 67 3.99 -3.72 -10.55
N PHE A 68 5.19 -3.53 -10.01
CA PHE A 68 6.43 -3.47 -10.80
C PHE A 68 6.96 -4.86 -11.13
N GLU A 69 6.95 -5.77 -10.14
CA GLU A 69 7.47 -7.13 -10.25
C GLU A 69 6.70 -8.08 -9.32
N GLY A 70 6.64 -9.36 -9.68
CA GLY A 70 5.97 -10.41 -8.92
C GLY A 70 4.50 -10.60 -9.30
N GLU A 71 3.73 -11.19 -8.38
CA GLU A 71 2.30 -11.42 -8.54
C GLU A 71 1.56 -10.95 -7.30
N LEU A 72 0.44 -10.25 -7.51
CA LEU A 72 -0.44 -9.84 -6.42
C LEU A 72 -1.87 -10.29 -6.72
N PRO A 73 -2.29 -11.45 -6.18
CA PRO A 73 -3.67 -11.90 -6.33
C PRO A 73 -4.62 -10.89 -5.67
N ALA A 74 -5.63 -10.42 -6.41
CA ALA A 74 -6.70 -9.64 -5.82
C ALA A 74 -7.39 -10.46 -4.71
N ALA A 75 -7.78 -9.79 -3.61
CA ALA A 75 -8.45 -10.42 -2.49
C ALA A 75 -9.65 -11.26 -2.95
N ARG A 76 -9.49 -12.59 -2.98
CA ARG A 76 -10.62 -13.49 -3.21
C ARG A 76 -11.52 -13.39 -1.99
N ARG A 77 -12.80 -13.10 -2.19
CA ARG A 77 -13.82 -13.36 -1.17
C ARG A 77 -13.79 -14.85 -0.86
N TRP A 78 -13.24 -15.23 0.29
CA TRP A 78 -13.45 -16.54 0.86
C TRP A 78 -14.92 -16.62 1.28
N MET A 79 -15.81 -17.04 0.38
CA MET A 79 -17.06 -17.65 0.82
C MET A 79 -16.70 -19.04 1.29
N GLY A 80 -16.53 -19.22 2.60
CA GLY A 80 -16.51 -20.55 3.20
C GLY A 80 -17.77 -21.30 2.77
N ARG A 81 -17.59 -22.30 1.90
CA ARG A 81 -18.45 -23.49 1.93
C ARG A 81 -18.01 -24.30 3.14
N GLY A 82 -18.99 -24.80 3.87
CA GLY A 82 -18.82 -25.43 5.17
C GLY A 82 -17.94 -26.69 5.19
N GLY A 83 -17.61 -27.04 6.42
CA GLY A 83 -17.07 -28.30 6.91
C GLY A 83 -17.29 -28.30 8.41
#